data_AF-A0A399CYF3-F1
#
_entry.id   AF-A0A399CYF3-F1
#
_cell.length_a   1.000
_cell.length_b   1.000
_cell.length_c   1.000
_cell.angle_alpha   90.00
_cell.angle_beta   90.00
_cell.angle_gamma   90.00
#
_symmetry.space_group_name_H-M   'P 1'
#
loop_
_entity.id
_entity.type
_entity.pdbx_description
1 polymer ?
#
loop_
_entity_poly.entity_id
_entity_poly.type
_entity_poly.pdbx_seq_one_letter_code
_entity_poly.pdbx_strand_id
1 'polypeptide(L)'
;MSSGKVLLGVLAGAAAGALAGILFAPAKGSKTRKRILKKGEDYSDAVKEKLNDLLEVVTEKFEKVKADVSDYADKKMGKPDEAEKETKTVEN
;
A
#
# COMPACT_ATOMS: atom_id res chain seq x y z
N MET A 1 -14.26 14.80 -2.99
CA MET A 1 -13.48 14.42 -4.19
C MET A 1 -12.80 13.08 -3.93
N SER A 2 -12.82 12.16 -4.89
CA SER A 2 -12.14 10.86 -4.72
C SER A 2 -10.64 11.06 -4.93
N SER A 3 -9.86 10.96 -3.85
CA SER A 3 -8.40 11.15 -3.85
C SER A 3 -7.67 10.22 -4.82
N GLY A 4 -8.22 9.03 -5.10
CA GLY A 4 -7.65 8.10 -6.08
C GLY A 4 -7.64 8.64 -7.51
N LYS A 5 -8.71 9.36 -7.91
CA LYS A 5 -8.77 9.99 -9.24
C LYS A 5 -7.78 11.15 -9.38
N VAL A 6 -7.59 11.90 -8.30
CA VAL A 6 -6.60 13.00 -8.25
C VAL A 6 -5.18 12.45 -8.34
N LEU A 7 -4.86 11.41 -7.55
CA LEU A 7 -3.55 10.76 -7.59
C LEU A 7 -3.24 10.16 -8.97
N LEU A 8 -4.23 9.50 -9.59
CA LEU A 8 -4.08 8.94 -10.93
C LEU A 8 -3.84 10.04 -11.98
N GLY A 9 -4.56 11.16 -11.89
CA GLY A 9 -4.36 12.31 -12.77
C GLY A 9 -2.97 12.93 -12.63
N VAL A 10 -2.47 13.07 -11.39
CA VAL A 10 -1.11 13.58 -11.13
C VAL A 10 -0.05 12.63 -11.68
N LEU A 11 -0.18 11.32 -11.46
CA LEU A 11 0.75 10.32 -12.00
C LEU A 11 0.76 10.32 -13.53
N ALA A 12 -0.42 10.35 -14.16
CA ALA A 12 -0.55 10.40 -15.60
C ALA A 12 0.07 11.69 -16.19
N GLY A 13 -0.19 12.84 -15.55
CA GLY A 13 0.39 14.12 -15.94
C GLY A 13 1.92 14.15 -15.79
N ALA A 14 2.44 13.62 -14.70
CA ALA A 14 3.89 13.53 -14.46
C ALA A 14 4.58 12.62 -15.47
N ALA A 15 4.00 11.46 -15.76
CA ALA A 15 4.54 10.52 -16.76
C ALA A 15 4.53 11.15 -18.16
N ALA A 16 3.40 11.72 -18.58
CA ALA A 16 3.27 12.40 -19.87
C ALA A 16 4.25 13.59 -19.97
N GLY A 17 4.39 14.39 -18.91
CA GLY A 17 5.32 15.51 -18.85
C GLY A 17 6.79 15.09 -18.90
N ALA A 18 7.16 14.00 -18.22
CA ALA A 18 8.52 13.46 -18.26
C ALA A 18 8.87 12.92 -19.66
N LEU A 19 7.97 12.19 -20.29
CA LEU A 19 8.15 11.70 -21.66
C LEU A 19 8.27 12.87 -22.64
N ALA A 20 7.38 13.85 -22.55
CA ALA A 20 7.44 15.06 -23.36
C ALA A 20 8.75 15.83 -23.13
N GLY A 21 9.19 15.99 -21.88
CA GLY A 21 10.44 16.67 -21.53
C GLY A 21 11.68 15.97 -22.08
N ILE A 22 11.73 14.63 -22.03
CA ILE A 22 12.83 13.84 -22.61
C ILE A 22 12.85 13.96 -24.14
N LEU A 23 11.67 13.99 -24.78
CA LEU A 23 11.55 14.07 -26.23
C LEU A 23 11.90 15.46 -26.76
N PHE A 24 11.46 16.52 -26.08
CA PHE A 24 11.68 17.90 -26.49
C PHE A 24 13.07 18.43 -26.10
N ALA A 25 13.64 17.94 -25.00
CA ALA A 25 15.00 18.28 -24.56
C ALA A 25 15.90 17.02 -24.59
N PRO A 26 16.45 16.65 -25.76
CA PRO A 26 17.28 15.47 -25.89
C PRO A 26 18.63 15.69 -25.19
N ALA A 27 18.85 15.00 -24.07
CA ALA A 27 20.17 14.82 -23.51
C ALA A 27 20.95 13.75 -24.30
N LYS A 28 22.27 13.89 -24.43
CA LYS A 28 23.11 12.84 -25.02
C LYS A 28 22.87 11.49 -24.32
N GLY A 29 22.49 10.47 -25.09
CA GLY A 29 22.15 9.15 -24.56
C GLY A 29 23.23 8.51 -23.69
N SER A 30 24.51 8.81 -23.94
CA SER A 30 25.63 8.39 -23.09
C SER A 30 25.54 8.95 -21.66
N LYS A 31 25.11 10.21 -21.51
CA LYS A 31 24.89 10.83 -20.20
C LYS A 31 23.65 10.27 -19.51
N THR A 32 22.57 10.00 -20.27
CA THR A 32 21.34 9.39 -19.72
C THR A 32 21.59 8.00 -19.17
N ARG A 33 22.28 7.13 -19.93
CA ARG A 33 22.61 5.77 -19.47
C ARG A 33 23.51 5.78 -18.24
N LYS A 34 24.52 6.66 -18.21
CA LYS A 34 25.41 6.83 -17.04
C LYS A 34 24.65 7.35 -15.81
N ARG A 35 23.68 8.25 -15.99
CA ARG A 35 22.80 8.75 -14.93
C ARG A 35 21.86 7.66 -14.39
N ILE A 36 21.28 6.83 -15.26
CA ILE A 36 20.41 5.71 -14.86
C ILE A 36 21.19 4.70 -14.03
N LEU A 37 22.39 4.30 -14.47
CA LEU A 37 23.23 3.37 -13.72
C LEU A 37 23.57 3.91 -12.32
N LYS A 38 24.11 5.13 -12.26
CA LYS A 38 24.50 5.74 -10.99
C LYS A 38 23.31 5.96 -10.05
N LYS A 39 22.18 6.47 -10.56
CA LYS A 39 20.98 6.66 -9.74
C LYS A 39 20.30 5.34 -9.39
N GLY A 40 20.41 4.30 -10.22
CA GLY A 40 19.74 3.02 -10.02
C GLY A 40 20.26 2.28 -8.80
N GLU A 41 21.58 2.21 -8.63
CA GLU A 41 22.21 1.65 -7.43
C GLU A 41 21.87 2.50 -6.18
N ASP A 42 22.07 3.82 -6.26
CA ASP A 42 21.81 4.72 -5.12
C ASP A 42 20.32 4.69 -4.68
N TYR A 43 19.37 4.60 -5.63
CA TYR A 43 17.94 4.51 -5.30
C TYR A 43 17.53 3.13 -4.80
N SER A 44 18.11 2.05 -5.35
CA SER A 44 17.69 0.71 -4.94
C SER A 44 17.97 0.46 -3.47
N ASP A 45 19.11 0.93 -2.99
CA ASP A 45 19.51 0.72 -1.60
C ASP A 45 18.69 1.58 -0.66
N ALA A 46 18.51 2.87 -0.99
CA ALA A 46 17.69 3.79 -0.19
C ALA A 46 16.19 3.41 -0.17
N VAL A 47 15.66 2.85 -1.28
CA VAL A 47 14.27 2.38 -1.34
C VAL A 47 14.11 1.08 -0.57
N LYS A 48 15.07 0.16 -0.66
CA LYS A 48 15.03 -1.09 0.11
C LYS A 48 15.02 -0.83 1.61
N GLU A 49 15.89 0.05 2.11
CA GLU A 49 15.86 0.43 3.54
C GLU A 49 14.50 1.01 3.94
N LYS A 50 13.99 2.01 3.21
CA LYS A 50 12.71 2.64 3.54
C LYS A 50 11.52 1.69 3.41
N LEU A 51 11.56 0.75 2.46
CA LEU A 51 10.52 -0.27 2.32
C LEU A 51 10.59 -1.28 3.46
N ASN A 52 11.79 -1.70 3.88
CA ASN A 52 11.94 -2.58 5.03
C ASN A 52 11.39 -1.91 6.29
N ASP A 53 11.75 -0.64 6.54
CA ASP A 53 11.21 0.13 7.68
C ASP A 53 9.67 0.22 7.63
N LEU A 54 9.11 0.51 6.45
CA LEU A 54 7.65 0.58 6.27
C LEU A 54 6.98 -0.78 6.46
N LEU A 55 7.57 -1.85 5.93
CA LEU A 55 7.04 -3.21 6.06
C LEU A 55 7.07 -3.65 7.53
N GLU A 56 8.12 -3.31 8.27
CA GLU A 56 8.23 -3.61 9.68
C GLU A 56 7.14 -2.88 10.49
N VAL A 57 6.96 -1.58 10.26
CA VAL A 57 5.88 -0.79 10.90
C VAL A 57 4.48 -1.30 10.54
N VAL A 58 4.27 -1.70 9.28
CA VAL A 58 3.00 -2.28 8.82
C VAL A 58 2.76 -3.64 9.47
N THR A 59 3.78 -4.49 9.53
CA THR A 59 3.69 -5.84 10.11
C THR A 59 3.38 -5.75 11.60
N GLU A 60 4.08 -4.89 12.34
CA GLU A 60 3.86 -4.71 13.77
C GLU A 60 2.44 -4.16 14.08
N LYS A 61 1.96 -3.22 13.26
CA LYS A 61 0.57 -2.73 13.36
C LYS A 61 -0.44 -3.82 12.99
N PHE A 62 -0.14 -4.63 11.98
CA PHE A 62 -1.02 -5.70 11.54
C PHE A 62 -1.11 -6.83 12.58
N GLU A 63 0.00 -7.19 13.21
CA GLU A 63 0.01 -8.15 14.32
C GLU A 63 -0.77 -7.64 15.53
N LYS A 64 -0.61 -6.37 15.92
CA LYS A 64 -1.43 -5.76 16.99
C LYS A 64 -2.92 -5.79 16.65
N VAL A 65 -3.29 -5.41 15.44
CA VAL A 65 -4.69 -5.46 14.99
C VAL A 65 -5.21 -6.90 14.95
N LYS A 66 -4.41 -7.86 14.50
CA LYS A 66 -4.80 -9.28 14.47
C LYS A 66 -4.97 -9.85 15.87
N ALA A 67 -4.08 -9.50 16.80
CA ALA A 67 -4.18 -9.89 18.21
C ALA A 67 -5.43 -9.27 18.85
N ASP A 68 -5.66 -7.96 18.67
CA ASP A 68 -6.86 -7.28 19.16
C ASP A 68 -8.13 -7.92 18.56
N VAL A 69 -8.15 -8.18 17.24
CA VAL A 69 -9.30 -8.83 16.60
C VAL A 69 -9.51 -10.25 17.11
N SER A 70 -8.45 -11.02 17.35
CA SER A 70 -8.52 -12.37 17.93
C SER A 70 -9.05 -12.32 19.36
N ASP A 71 -8.53 -11.43 20.21
CA ASP A 71 -8.97 -11.27 21.59
C ASP A 71 -10.42 -10.78 21.65
N TYR A 72 -10.82 -9.86 20.76
CA TYR A 72 -12.21 -9.43 20.65
C TYR A 72 -13.12 -10.51 20.08
N ALA A 73 -12.64 -11.33 19.14
CA ALA A 73 -13.38 -12.46 18.59
C ALA A 73 -13.55 -13.55 19.65
N ASP A 74 -12.51 -13.94 20.37
CA ASP A 74 -12.57 -14.92 21.47
C ASP A 74 -13.42 -14.39 22.63
N LYS A 75 -13.37 -13.10 22.94
CA LYS A 75 -14.22 -12.50 23.99
C LYS A 75 -15.69 -12.35 23.57
N LYS A 76 -15.98 -12.23 22.27
CA LYS A 76 -17.36 -12.25 21.72
C LYS A 76 -17.88 -13.65 21.39
N MET A 77 -17.01 -14.60 21.03
CA MET A 77 -17.36 -15.98 20.69
C MET A 77 -17.30 -16.90 21.93
N GLY A 78 -16.56 -16.53 22.98
CA GLY A 78 -16.56 -17.17 24.29
C GLY A 78 -17.81 -16.90 25.14
N LYS A 79 -18.82 -16.20 24.58
CA LYS A 79 -20.21 -16.28 25.03
C LYS A 79 -21.08 -16.97 23.97
N PRO A 80 -21.04 -18.31 23.85
CA PRO A 80 -21.96 -19.07 23.03
C PRO A 80 -23.31 -19.37 23.70
N ASP A 81 -23.68 -18.68 24.79
CA ASP A 81 -25.03 -18.72 25.36
C ASP A 81 -25.56 -17.28 25.26
N GLU A 82 -26.36 -16.88 24.26
CA GLU A 82 -27.83 -16.93 24.34
C GLU A 82 -28.51 -16.64 22.97
N ALA A 83 -27.76 -16.49 21.87
CA ALA A 83 -28.31 -15.94 20.61
C ALA A 83 -28.80 -16.97 19.57
N GLU A 84 -28.99 -18.25 19.93
CA GLU A 84 -29.47 -19.28 18.99
C GLU A 84 -30.91 -19.79 19.25
N LYS A 85 -31.64 -19.21 20.22
CA LYS A 85 -33.01 -19.68 20.53
C LYS A 85 -34.18 -18.97 19.83
N GLU A 86 -33.97 -17.90 19.05
CA GLU A 86 -35.12 -17.16 18.48
C GLU A 86 -35.35 -17.29 16.97
N THR A 87 -34.53 -18.02 16.21
CA THR A 87 -34.74 -18.15 14.75
C THR A 87 -35.41 -19.45 14.31
N LYS A 88 -35.76 -20.36 15.23
CA LYS A 88 -36.47 -21.63 14.91
C LYS A 88 -37.96 -21.67 15.31
N THR A 89 -38.58 -20.56 15.74
CA THR A 89 -40.00 -20.57 16.19
C THR A 89 -40.95 -19.71 15.37
N VAL A 90 -40.52 -19.16 14.23
CA VAL A 90 -41.41 -18.50 13.27
C VAL A 90 -41.41 -19.25 11.93
N GLU A 91 -41.75 -20.53 12.02
CA GLU A 91 -42.44 -21.24 10.93
C GLU A 91 -43.87 -21.46 11.42
N ASN A 92 -44.81 -20.65 10.90
CA ASN A 92 -46.23 -20.95 10.80
C ASN A 92 -46.86 -20.06 9.73
#